data_AF-X1AU38-F1
#
_entry.id   AF-X1AU38-F1
#
_cell.length_a   1.000
_cell.length_b   1.000
_cell.length_c   1.000
_cell.angle_alpha   90.00
_cell.angle_beta   90.00
_cell.angle_gamma   90.00
#
_symmetry.space_group_name_H-M   'P 1'
#
loop_
_entity.id
_entity.type
_entity.pdbx_description
1 polymer ?
#
loop_
_entity_poly.entity_id
_entity_poly.type
_entity_poly.pdbx_seq_one_letter_code
_entity_poly.pdbx_strand_id
1 'polypeptide(L)'
;EINAIRESEQISLNSLLSESHINLISKGFERCSLKETSKLVIIGTMNKSVLGINKLQEAFEDRFLVCPEITYPTKQKEIEIAVKLSGCKKIVAETVVDAARQIRKQAIKDFSITKIFSTRLIVNFCLIVSNMSPDYLRYNIENVIINKLGENQEEKKSIAMILDGKLFEDNLKKYLCPISKAKSSIKAGLIFPRAPEAKIISNFKSKVEAYVFELGNGKYKNEDGSLMWKFFEWFWQQHRTSLKDYIQLTEKLGYHKVYKESIRQNHLCNGEITFRYIKWLYRNRNKDLMDFMRRVCPVLD
;
A
#
# COMPACT_ATOMS: atom_id res chain seq x y z
N GLU A 1 -29.33 14.23 -9.73
CA GLU A 1 -29.20 12.81 -10.08
C GLU A 1 -30.58 12.30 -10.49
N ILE A 2 -30.74 11.89 -11.75
CA ILE A 2 -32.04 11.57 -12.36
C ILE A 2 -32.66 10.33 -11.71
N ASN A 3 -31.82 9.35 -11.33
CA ASN A 3 -32.26 8.11 -10.68
C ASN A 3 -33.07 8.34 -9.38
N ALA A 4 -32.86 9.48 -8.70
CA ALA A 4 -33.49 9.79 -7.42
C ALA A 4 -34.69 10.75 -7.51
N ILE A 5 -35.04 11.21 -8.71
CA ILE A 5 -36.13 12.19 -8.90
C ILE A 5 -37.49 11.51 -8.74
N ARG A 6 -38.34 12.11 -7.91
CA ARG A 6 -39.74 11.69 -7.71
C ARG A 6 -40.62 12.22 -8.84
N GLU A 7 -41.75 11.57 -9.10
CA GLU A 7 -42.69 11.96 -10.16
C GLU A 7 -43.16 13.42 -10.05
N SER A 8 -43.42 13.92 -8.84
CA SER A 8 -43.80 15.32 -8.61
C SER A 8 -42.69 16.34 -8.96
N GLU A 9 -41.44 15.95 -8.75
CA GLU A 9 -40.27 16.77 -9.08
C GLU A 9 -40.03 16.76 -10.61
N GLN A 10 -40.31 15.64 -11.29
CA GLN A 10 -40.25 15.56 -12.76
C GLN A 10 -41.24 16.51 -13.41
N ILE A 11 -42.47 16.61 -12.90
CA ILE A 11 -43.49 17.53 -13.43
C ILE A 11 -42.98 18.98 -13.40
N SER A 12 -42.36 19.39 -12.30
CA SER A 12 -41.81 20.75 -12.19
C SER A 12 -40.59 20.97 -13.06
N LEU A 13 -39.70 19.97 -13.17
CA LEU A 13 -38.55 20.07 -14.08
C LEU A 13 -38.98 20.11 -15.55
N ASN A 14 -40.07 19.43 -15.89
CA ASN A 14 -40.64 19.45 -17.24
C ASN A 14 -41.15 20.84 -17.63
N SER A 15 -41.86 21.54 -16.75
CA SER A 15 -42.28 22.92 -16.99
C SER A 15 -41.08 23.87 -17.11
N LEU A 16 -40.02 23.63 -16.35
CA LEU A 16 -38.78 24.41 -16.43
C LEU A 16 -38.04 24.18 -17.76
N LEU A 17 -37.97 22.94 -18.23
CA LEU A 17 -37.28 22.56 -19.47
C LEU A 17 -38.03 23.00 -20.74
N SER A 18 -39.36 22.90 -20.74
CA SER A 18 -40.17 23.22 -21.93
C SER A 18 -40.56 24.69 -22.03
N GLU A 19 -40.78 25.37 -20.89
CA GLU A 19 -41.40 26.70 -20.88
C GLU A 19 -40.57 27.75 -20.11
N SER A 20 -39.37 27.42 -19.60
CA SER A 20 -38.54 28.30 -18.79
C SER A 20 -39.23 28.86 -17.54
N HIS A 21 -40.23 28.14 -17.03
CA HIS A 21 -40.97 28.51 -15.82
C HIS A 21 -40.54 27.70 -14.61
N ILE A 22 -40.41 28.39 -13.48
CA ILE A 22 -40.19 27.77 -12.18
C ILE A 22 -41.55 27.67 -11.51
N ASN A 23 -42.01 26.44 -11.29
CA ASN A 23 -43.21 26.16 -10.50
C ASN A 23 -42.81 25.95 -9.03
N LEU A 24 -43.24 26.86 -8.15
CA LEU A 24 -43.00 26.76 -6.71
C LEU A 24 -44.11 25.92 -6.05
N ILE A 25 -43.90 24.61 -5.98
CA ILE A 25 -44.90 23.67 -5.43
C ILE A 25 -45.19 23.94 -3.94
N SER A 26 -44.21 24.42 -3.17
CA SER A 26 -44.34 24.63 -1.71
C SER A 26 -45.19 25.84 -1.30
N LYS A 27 -45.58 26.71 -2.25
CA LYS A 27 -46.36 27.93 -2.00
C LYS A 27 -47.63 28.01 -2.86
N GLY A 28 -48.33 26.89 -3.07
CA GLY A 28 -49.63 26.91 -3.75
C GLY A 28 -49.56 27.16 -5.26
N PHE A 29 -48.53 26.62 -5.94
CA PHE A 29 -48.36 26.70 -7.40
C PHE A 29 -48.14 28.12 -7.95
N GLU A 30 -47.27 28.91 -7.32
CA GLU A 30 -46.78 30.14 -7.94
C GLU A 30 -45.87 29.83 -9.14
N ARG A 31 -46.14 30.51 -10.28
CA ARG A 31 -45.37 30.41 -11.51
C ARG A 31 -44.47 31.63 -11.63
N CYS A 32 -43.16 31.42 -11.58
CA CYS A 32 -42.17 32.48 -11.80
C CYS A 32 -41.51 32.27 -13.17
N SER A 33 -41.36 33.33 -13.95
CA SER A 33 -40.56 33.30 -15.18
C SER A 33 -39.11 33.69 -14.90
N LEU A 34 -38.20 33.07 -15.63
CA LEU A 34 -36.82 33.55 -15.71
C LEU A 34 -36.78 34.85 -16.51
N LYS A 35 -35.91 35.79 -16.10
CA LYS A 35 -35.64 36.98 -16.92
C LYS A 35 -35.10 36.55 -18.28
N GLU A 36 -35.50 37.24 -19.35
CA GLU A 36 -35.08 36.93 -20.73
C GLU A 36 -33.56 36.97 -20.93
N THR A 37 -32.83 37.72 -20.10
CA THR A 37 -31.36 37.81 -20.13
C THR A 37 -30.67 36.64 -19.43
N SER A 38 -31.41 35.79 -18.72
CA SER A 38 -30.85 34.68 -17.95
C SER A 38 -30.57 33.49 -18.84
N LYS A 39 -29.42 32.84 -18.64
CA LYS A 39 -29.09 31.56 -19.26
C LYS A 39 -29.20 30.46 -18.22
N LEU A 40 -30.16 29.56 -18.39
CA LEU A 40 -30.30 28.36 -17.57
C LEU A 40 -29.62 27.19 -18.28
N VAL A 41 -28.72 26.50 -17.57
CA VAL A 41 -28.11 25.24 -18.03
C VAL A 41 -28.44 24.17 -16.99
N ILE A 42 -29.04 23.08 -17.45
CA ILE A 42 -29.40 21.93 -16.59
C ILE A 42 -28.48 20.77 -16.95
N ILE A 43 -27.79 20.22 -15.95
CA ILE A 43 -26.93 19.05 -16.10
C ILE A 43 -27.54 17.92 -15.27
N GLY A 44 -27.97 16.87 -15.97
CA GLY A 44 -28.44 15.62 -15.38
C GLY A 44 -27.35 14.58 -15.32
N THR A 45 -27.34 13.76 -14.27
CA THR A 45 -26.51 12.55 -14.18
C THR A 45 -27.42 11.34 -13.97
N MET A 46 -27.15 10.24 -14.69
CA MET A 46 -27.89 9.01 -14.56
C MET A 46 -26.95 7.80 -14.55
N ASN A 47 -27.17 6.87 -13.63
CA ASN A 47 -26.51 5.57 -13.59
C ASN A 47 -27.43 4.52 -14.23
N LYS A 48 -27.10 4.07 -15.45
CA LYS A 48 -27.89 3.07 -16.20
C LYS A 48 -27.94 1.68 -15.54
N SER A 49 -27.01 1.37 -14.64
CA SER A 49 -26.86 0.07 -13.99
C SER A 49 -27.65 -0.07 -12.67
N VAL A 50 -28.38 0.96 -12.23
CA VAL A 50 -29.22 0.88 -11.02
C VAL A 50 -30.56 0.24 -11.43
N LEU A 51 -30.85 -0.95 -10.91
CA LEU A 51 -32.14 -1.62 -11.09
C LEU A 51 -33.28 -0.75 -10.53
N GLY A 52 -34.33 -0.55 -11.32
CA GLY A 52 -35.46 0.32 -10.97
C GLY A 52 -35.55 1.63 -11.77
N ILE A 53 -34.88 1.72 -12.93
CA ILE A 53 -35.14 2.79 -13.90
C ILE A 53 -36.60 2.70 -14.31
N ASN A 54 -37.43 3.58 -13.75
CA ASN A 54 -38.83 3.68 -14.15
C ASN A 54 -38.89 4.09 -15.63
N LYS A 55 -39.87 3.58 -16.40
CA LYS A 55 -40.18 4.06 -17.77
C LYS A 55 -40.28 5.60 -17.87
N LEU A 56 -40.61 6.26 -16.76
CA LEU A 56 -40.64 7.72 -16.61
C LEU A 56 -39.27 8.40 -16.72
N GLN A 57 -38.18 7.71 -16.38
CA GLN A 57 -36.81 8.23 -16.52
C GLN A 57 -36.28 8.09 -17.96
N GLU A 58 -36.73 7.10 -18.71
CA GLU A 58 -36.45 6.98 -20.16
C GLU A 58 -37.06 8.17 -20.93
N ALA A 59 -38.30 8.55 -20.63
CA ALA A 59 -38.94 9.75 -21.18
C ALA A 59 -38.23 11.07 -20.80
N PHE A 60 -37.33 11.02 -19.81
CA PHE A 60 -36.53 12.14 -19.38
C PHE A 60 -35.25 12.31 -20.21
N GLU A 61 -34.72 11.22 -20.79
CA GLU A 61 -33.55 11.26 -21.68
C GLU A 61 -33.84 12.10 -22.94
N ASP A 62 -35.04 11.97 -23.51
CA ASP A 62 -35.48 12.70 -24.71
C ASP A 62 -35.51 14.23 -24.54
N ARG A 63 -35.51 14.71 -23.29
CA ARG A 63 -35.57 16.16 -22.98
C ARG A 63 -34.20 16.81 -22.88
N PHE A 64 -33.12 16.03 -22.80
CA PHE A 64 -31.77 16.56 -22.80
C PHE A 64 -31.26 16.72 -24.23
N LEU A 65 -30.67 17.89 -24.52
CA LEU A 65 -30.08 18.19 -25.83
C LEU A 65 -28.86 17.30 -26.14
N VAL A 66 -28.13 16.87 -25.10
CA VAL A 66 -26.93 16.05 -25.23
C VAL A 66 -26.92 15.04 -24.09
N CYS A 67 -26.81 13.76 -24.44
CA CYS A 67 -26.72 12.63 -23.50
C CYS A 67 -25.39 11.91 -23.69
N PRO A 68 -24.25 12.51 -23.31
CA PRO A 68 -22.95 11.87 -23.50
C PRO A 68 -22.82 10.71 -22.50
N GLU A 69 -22.48 9.53 -23.01
CA GLU A 69 -22.19 8.38 -22.14
C GLU A 69 -20.76 8.47 -21.61
N ILE A 70 -20.62 8.65 -20.30
CA ILE A 70 -19.31 8.70 -19.64
C ILE A 70 -18.95 7.29 -19.19
N THR A 71 -18.04 6.67 -19.92
CA THR A 71 -17.46 5.37 -19.56
C THR A 71 -16.12 5.52 -18.84
N TYR A 72 -15.60 4.41 -18.33
CA TYR A 72 -14.27 4.41 -17.75
C TYR A 72 -13.21 4.81 -18.78
N PRO A 73 -12.22 5.64 -18.40
CA PRO A 73 -11.20 6.10 -19.33
C PRO A 73 -10.39 4.96 -19.95
N THR A 74 -9.67 5.26 -21.03
CA THR A 74 -8.65 4.35 -21.57
C THR A 74 -7.61 4.03 -20.50
N LYS A 75 -6.95 2.86 -20.60
CA LYS A 75 -5.93 2.41 -19.63
C LYS A 75 -4.91 3.52 -19.34
N GLN A 76 -4.39 4.13 -20.40
CA GLN A 76 -3.38 5.18 -20.30
C GLN A 76 -3.92 6.42 -19.57
N LYS A 77 -5.14 6.85 -19.88
CA LYS A 77 -5.74 8.01 -19.24
C LYS A 77 -6.07 7.76 -17.77
N GLU A 78 -6.49 6.55 -17.44
CA GLU A 78 -6.78 6.16 -16.06
C GLU A 78 -5.52 6.09 -15.19
N ILE A 79 -4.40 5.63 -15.76
CA ILE A 79 -3.08 5.70 -15.10
C ILE A 79 -2.69 7.15 -14.84
N GLU A 80 -2.84 8.04 -15.82
CA GLU A 80 -2.54 9.47 -15.65
C GLU A 80 -3.36 10.10 -14.52
N ILE A 81 -4.66 9.80 -14.46
CA ILE A 81 -5.56 10.27 -13.40
C ILE A 81 -5.11 9.73 -12.05
N ALA A 82 -4.84 8.43 -11.95
CA ALA A 82 -4.41 7.79 -10.72
C ALA A 82 -3.08 8.38 -10.20
N VAL A 83 -2.08 8.52 -11.06
CA VAL A 83 -0.78 9.13 -10.71
C VAL A 83 -0.97 10.57 -10.25
N LYS A 84 -1.71 11.39 -11.01
CA LYS A 84 -1.89 12.81 -10.72
C LYS A 84 -2.64 13.06 -9.40
N LEU A 85 -3.67 12.26 -9.11
CA LEU A 85 -4.51 12.47 -7.93
C LEU A 85 -3.96 11.79 -6.67
N SER A 86 -3.24 10.66 -6.80
CA SER A 86 -2.72 9.93 -5.64
C SER A 86 -1.25 10.22 -5.33
N GLY A 87 -0.49 10.82 -6.26
CA GLY A 87 0.95 11.01 -6.13
C GLY A 87 1.78 9.71 -6.21
N CYS A 88 1.16 8.58 -6.58
CA CYS A 88 1.84 7.29 -6.63
C CYS A 88 2.80 7.18 -7.83
N LYS A 89 3.73 6.21 -7.77
CA LYS A 89 4.58 5.88 -8.92
C LYS A 89 3.71 5.36 -10.07
N LYS A 90 4.04 5.75 -11.32
CA LYS A 90 3.33 5.29 -12.53
C LYS A 90 3.14 3.78 -12.59
N ILE A 91 4.18 3.02 -12.22
CA ILE A 91 4.16 1.56 -12.25
C ILE A 91 3.19 0.94 -11.21
N VAL A 92 2.95 1.63 -10.09
CA VAL A 92 1.96 1.24 -9.09
C VAL A 92 0.56 1.47 -9.67
N ALA A 93 0.31 2.66 -10.24
CA ALA A 93 -0.96 2.96 -10.92
C ALA A 93 -1.24 1.98 -12.06
N GLU A 94 -0.24 1.64 -12.88
CA GLU A 94 -0.35 0.64 -13.95
C GLU A 94 -0.82 -0.71 -13.42
N THR A 95 -0.20 -1.19 -12.34
CA THR A 95 -0.55 -2.48 -11.71
C THR A 95 -2.00 -2.47 -11.21
N VAL A 96 -2.42 -1.40 -10.54
CA VAL A 96 -3.80 -1.24 -10.01
C VAL A 96 -4.83 -1.13 -11.13
N VAL A 97 -4.56 -0.35 -12.17
CA VAL A 97 -5.45 -0.20 -13.33
C VAL A 97 -5.61 -1.52 -14.08
N ASP A 98 -4.54 -2.31 -14.23
CA ASP A 98 -4.62 -3.62 -14.89
C ASP A 98 -5.48 -4.62 -14.12
N ALA A 99 -5.37 -4.67 -12.80
CA ALA A 99 -6.24 -5.48 -11.96
C ALA A 99 -7.70 -5.00 -12.04
N ALA A 100 -7.92 -3.68 -11.95
CA ALA A 100 -9.25 -3.09 -12.03
C ALA A 100 -9.93 -3.40 -13.37
N ARG A 101 -9.21 -3.37 -14.49
CA ARG A 101 -9.76 -3.72 -15.82
C ARG A 101 -10.21 -5.17 -15.91
N GLN A 102 -9.49 -6.11 -15.29
CA GLN A 102 -9.91 -7.52 -15.26
C GLN A 102 -11.15 -7.71 -14.39
N ILE A 103 -11.18 -7.09 -13.21
CA ILE A 103 -12.34 -7.14 -12.32
C ILE A 103 -13.57 -6.51 -12.99
N ARG A 104 -13.40 -5.36 -13.68
CA ARG A 104 -14.47 -4.75 -14.49
C ARG A 104 -14.96 -5.64 -15.61
N LYS A 105 -14.05 -6.37 -16.28
CA LYS A 105 -14.43 -7.30 -17.35
C LYS A 105 -15.37 -8.38 -16.80
N GLN A 106 -15.04 -8.94 -15.63
CA GLN A 106 -15.90 -9.92 -14.97
C GLN A 106 -17.24 -9.33 -14.48
N ALA A 107 -17.23 -8.11 -13.94
CA ALA A 107 -18.45 -7.44 -13.50
C ALA A 107 -19.40 -7.06 -14.67
N ILE A 108 -18.84 -6.60 -15.80
CA ILE A 108 -19.63 -6.05 -16.92
C ILE A 108 -20.01 -7.12 -17.96
N LYS A 109 -19.14 -8.11 -18.20
CA LYS A 109 -19.37 -9.13 -19.24
C LYS A 109 -19.85 -10.45 -18.68
N ASP A 110 -19.26 -10.89 -17.56
CA ASP A 110 -19.50 -12.21 -17.00
C ASP A 110 -20.56 -12.16 -15.88
N PHE A 111 -20.96 -10.96 -15.46
CA PHE A 111 -21.91 -10.67 -14.37
C PHE A 111 -21.63 -11.45 -13.07
N SER A 112 -20.38 -11.87 -12.88
CA SER A 112 -19.94 -12.71 -11.75
C SER A 112 -19.58 -11.89 -10.51
N ILE A 113 -19.50 -10.56 -10.64
CA ILE A 113 -19.17 -9.63 -9.56
C ILE A 113 -20.16 -8.48 -9.63
N THR A 114 -20.89 -8.25 -8.53
CA THR A 114 -21.93 -7.22 -8.45
C THR A 114 -21.37 -5.80 -8.51
N LYS A 115 -20.22 -5.53 -7.86
CA LYS A 115 -19.65 -4.17 -7.78
C LYS A 115 -18.52 -3.94 -8.77
N ILE A 116 -18.59 -2.81 -9.46
CA ILE A 116 -17.59 -2.40 -10.43
C ILE A 116 -16.42 -1.68 -9.72
N PHE A 117 -15.19 -2.06 -10.07
CA PHE A 117 -13.98 -1.40 -9.57
C PHE A 117 -13.82 0.00 -10.19
N SER A 118 -14.42 1.02 -9.58
CA SER A 118 -14.41 2.40 -10.13
C SER A 118 -13.02 3.07 -10.15
N THR A 119 -12.84 4.09 -11.01
CA THR A 119 -11.63 4.93 -11.02
C THR A 119 -11.37 5.60 -9.67
N ARG A 120 -12.43 5.98 -8.93
CA ARG A 120 -12.31 6.51 -7.57
C ARG A 120 -11.64 5.50 -6.63
N LEU A 121 -12.02 4.23 -6.72
CA LEU A 121 -11.41 3.19 -5.89
C LEU A 121 -9.94 2.96 -6.25
N ILE A 122 -9.58 3.05 -7.54
CA ILE A 122 -8.17 2.99 -7.99
C ILE A 122 -7.36 4.10 -7.35
N VAL A 123 -7.84 5.36 -7.43
CA VAL A 123 -7.17 6.52 -6.85
C VAL A 123 -7.01 6.36 -5.34
N ASN A 124 -8.08 5.98 -4.63
CA ASN A 124 -8.05 5.80 -3.19
C ASN A 124 -7.09 4.68 -2.77
N PHE A 125 -7.11 3.55 -3.47
CA PHE A 125 -6.19 2.45 -3.21
C PHE A 125 -4.75 2.87 -3.45
N CYS A 126 -4.46 3.51 -4.59
CA CYS A 126 -3.13 4.05 -4.91
C CYS A 126 -2.63 5.02 -3.85
N LEU A 127 -3.50 5.90 -3.34
CA LEU A 127 -3.18 6.85 -2.29
C LEU A 127 -2.81 6.14 -0.98
N ILE A 128 -3.59 5.13 -0.58
CA ILE A 128 -3.34 4.36 0.64
C ILE A 128 -2.01 3.61 0.55
N VAL A 129 -1.81 2.82 -0.52
CA VAL A 129 -0.62 1.97 -0.64
C VAL A 129 0.67 2.75 -0.85
N SER A 130 0.59 4.00 -1.32
CA SER A 130 1.76 4.86 -1.49
C SER A 130 2.18 5.56 -0.20
N ASN A 131 1.25 5.75 0.75
CA ASN A 131 1.51 6.49 1.99
C ASN A 131 1.66 5.57 3.21
N MET A 132 1.13 4.34 3.17
CA MET A 132 1.22 3.38 4.27
C MET A 132 2.41 2.41 4.14
N SER A 133 2.82 1.80 5.27
CA SER A 133 3.85 0.76 5.24
C SER A 133 3.42 -0.42 4.35
N PRO A 134 4.33 -1.00 3.54
CA PRO A 134 4.06 -2.21 2.76
C PRO A 134 3.60 -3.41 3.59
N ASP A 135 3.85 -3.42 4.90
CA ASP A 135 3.38 -4.48 5.82
C ASP A 135 1.85 -4.56 5.86
N TYR A 136 1.15 -3.45 5.61
CA TYR A 136 -0.31 -3.40 5.54
C TYR A 136 -0.86 -3.72 4.16
N LEU A 137 -0.03 -4.03 3.16
CA LEU A 137 -0.47 -4.20 1.78
C LEU A 137 -1.53 -5.30 1.64
N ARG A 138 -1.31 -6.47 2.26
CA ARG A 138 -2.27 -7.58 2.22
C ARG A 138 -3.61 -7.18 2.86
N TYR A 139 -3.55 -6.53 4.01
CA TYR A 139 -4.72 -6.00 4.71
C TYR A 139 -5.47 -4.94 3.88
N ASN A 140 -4.74 -4.07 3.19
CA ASN A 140 -5.31 -3.04 2.32
C ASN A 140 -5.96 -3.65 1.09
N ILE A 141 -5.35 -4.66 0.46
CA ILE A 141 -5.95 -5.40 -0.65
C ILE A 141 -7.28 -6.03 -0.20
N GLU A 142 -7.26 -6.72 0.93
CA GLU A 142 -8.42 -7.39 1.48
C GLU A 142 -9.56 -6.41 1.79
N ASN A 143 -9.29 -5.31 2.48
CA ASN A 143 -10.35 -4.41 2.95
C ASN A 143 -10.79 -3.38 1.91
N VAL A 144 -9.89 -2.89 1.07
CA VAL A 144 -10.20 -1.83 0.10
C VAL A 144 -10.68 -2.40 -1.22
N ILE A 145 -10.22 -3.59 -1.61
CA ILE A 145 -10.60 -4.24 -2.87
C ILE A 145 -11.57 -5.39 -2.62
N ILE A 146 -11.13 -6.46 -1.95
CA ILE A 146 -11.89 -7.72 -1.84
C ILE A 146 -13.22 -7.51 -1.08
N ASN A 147 -13.16 -7.00 0.15
CA ASN A 147 -14.35 -6.79 0.98
C ASN A 147 -15.25 -5.65 0.49
N LYS A 148 -14.71 -4.70 -0.28
CA LYS A 148 -15.47 -3.58 -0.81
C LYS A 148 -16.22 -3.93 -2.09
N LEU A 149 -15.64 -4.80 -2.91
CA LEU A 149 -16.21 -5.21 -4.20
C LEU A 149 -17.03 -6.51 -4.09
N GLY A 150 -16.65 -7.46 -3.23
CA GLY A 150 -17.40 -8.70 -3.05
C GLY A 150 -18.47 -8.59 -1.97
N GLU A 151 -19.73 -8.85 -2.32
CA GLU A 151 -20.86 -8.88 -1.38
C GLU A 151 -20.99 -10.23 -0.68
N ASN A 152 -20.70 -11.32 -1.39
CA ASN A 152 -20.74 -12.69 -0.87
C ASN A 152 -19.34 -13.36 -0.92
N GLN A 153 -19.22 -14.56 -0.34
CA GLN A 153 -17.95 -15.28 -0.26
C GLN A 153 -17.43 -15.75 -1.64
N GLU A 154 -18.31 -16.04 -2.59
CA GLU A 154 -17.93 -16.49 -3.93
C GLU A 154 -17.32 -15.34 -4.74
N GLU A 155 -17.94 -14.16 -4.70
CA GLU A 155 -17.40 -12.94 -5.32
C GLU A 155 -16.03 -12.58 -4.72
N LYS A 156 -15.89 -12.63 -3.40
CA LYS A 156 -14.61 -12.37 -2.73
C LYS A 156 -13.51 -13.33 -3.18
N LYS A 157 -13.82 -14.62 -3.30
CA LYS A 157 -12.89 -15.63 -3.83
C LYS A 157 -12.54 -15.37 -5.29
N SER A 158 -13.52 -15.04 -6.13
CA SER A 158 -13.29 -14.71 -7.54
C SER A 158 -12.36 -13.50 -7.68
N ILE A 159 -12.62 -12.42 -6.93
CA ILE A 159 -11.75 -11.24 -6.91
C ILE A 159 -10.33 -11.61 -6.45
N ALA A 160 -10.19 -12.39 -5.37
CA ALA A 160 -8.89 -12.83 -4.88
C ALA A 160 -8.12 -13.64 -5.94
N MET A 161 -8.78 -14.57 -6.64
CA MET A 161 -8.17 -15.36 -7.72
C MET A 161 -7.67 -14.49 -8.88
N ILE A 162 -8.43 -13.44 -9.26
CA ILE A 162 -8.01 -12.49 -10.30
C ILE A 162 -6.73 -11.76 -9.86
N LEU A 163 -6.67 -11.33 -8.60
CA LEU A 163 -5.51 -10.63 -8.05
C LEU A 163 -4.29 -11.54 -7.96
N ASP A 164 -4.47 -12.79 -7.50
CA ASP A 164 -3.40 -13.78 -7.40
C ASP A 164 -2.85 -14.18 -8.77
N GLY A 165 -3.72 -14.42 -9.76
CA GLY A 165 -3.31 -14.71 -11.14
C GLY A 165 -2.55 -13.56 -11.82
N LYS A 166 -2.69 -12.32 -11.31
CA LYS A 166 -1.92 -11.15 -11.74
C LYS A 166 -0.67 -10.90 -10.92
N LEU A 167 -0.36 -11.76 -9.95
CA LEU A 167 0.72 -11.56 -8.96
C LEU A 167 0.62 -10.16 -8.34
N PHE A 168 -0.61 -9.71 -8.06
CA PHE A 168 -0.91 -8.32 -7.75
C PHE A 168 -0.16 -7.82 -6.51
N GLU A 169 -0.21 -8.61 -5.43
CA GLU A 169 0.49 -8.29 -4.18
C GLU A 169 2.02 -8.25 -4.38
N ASP A 170 2.59 -9.24 -5.06
CA ASP A 170 4.04 -9.34 -5.29
C ASP A 170 4.57 -8.19 -6.16
N ASN A 171 3.83 -7.85 -7.22
CA ASN A 171 4.14 -6.71 -8.08
C ASN A 171 4.11 -5.41 -7.29
N LEU A 172 3.06 -5.17 -6.49
CA LEU A 172 2.98 -3.97 -5.65
C LEU A 172 4.09 -3.91 -4.60
N LYS A 173 4.41 -5.02 -3.91
CA LYS A 173 5.53 -5.09 -2.97
C LYS A 173 6.85 -4.69 -3.61
N LYS A 174 7.12 -5.18 -4.83
CA LYS A 174 8.34 -4.86 -5.57
C LYS A 174 8.49 -3.36 -5.84
N TYR A 175 7.39 -2.65 -6.08
CA TYR A 175 7.42 -1.22 -6.44
C TYR A 175 7.32 -0.27 -5.24
N LEU A 176 6.63 -0.70 -4.18
CA LEU A 176 6.43 0.07 -2.96
C LEU A 176 7.60 -0.07 -1.99
N CYS A 177 8.27 -1.22 -1.95
CA CYS A 177 9.53 -1.34 -1.26
C CYS A 177 10.63 -0.65 -2.08
N PRO A 178 11.28 0.42 -1.59
CA PRO A 178 12.52 0.87 -2.20
C PRO A 178 13.51 -0.29 -2.20
N ILE A 179 14.44 -0.32 -3.16
CA ILE A 179 15.51 -1.33 -3.24
C ILE A 179 16.43 -1.28 -1.99
N SER A 180 16.20 -0.36 -1.05
CA SER A 180 16.74 -0.36 0.33
C SER A 180 15.90 -1.11 1.38
N LYS A 181 14.77 -1.71 1.00
CA LYS A 181 13.89 -2.56 1.82
C LYS A 181 13.43 -3.83 1.09
N ALA A 182 14.10 -4.23 0.01
CA ALA A 182 14.02 -5.59 -0.49
C ALA A 182 14.88 -6.52 0.39
N LYS A 183 14.51 -6.67 1.66
CA LYS A 183 14.96 -7.73 2.59
C LYS A 183 14.15 -7.66 3.90
N SER A 184 12.97 -8.25 3.88
CA SER A 184 12.44 -9.00 5.03
C SER A 184 11.27 -9.90 4.64
N SER A 185 11.28 -10.48 3.43
CA SER A 185 10.90 -11.88 3.33
C SER A 185 12.17 -12.68 3.61
N ILE A 186 12.43 -12.94 4.88
CA ILE A 186 13.20 -14.13 5.25
C ILE A 186 12.31 -15.31 4.85
N LYS A 187 12.26 -15.61 3.55
CA LYS A 187 12.16 -17.00 3.15
C LYS A 187 13.46 -17.59 3.66
N ALA A 188 13.32 -18.46 4.65
CA ALA A 188 14.36 -19.35 5.12
C ALA A 188 14.88 -20.19 3.93
N GLY A 189 15.76 -19.60 3.14
CA GLY A 189 16.86 -20.33 2.54
C GLY A 189 18.03 -20.06 3.45
N LEU A 190 18.54 -21.11 4.10
CA LEU A 190 19.83 -21.11 4.78
C LEU A 190 20.86 -20.48 3.83
N ILE A 191 21.21 -19.21 4.05
CA ILE A 191 22.36 -18.60 3.41
C ILE A 191 23.55 -19.24 4.12
N PHE A 192 24.04 -20.37 3.59
CA PHE A 192 25.27 -20.97 4.07
C PHE A 192 26.38 -19.91 3.99
N PRO A 193 27.05 -19.59 5.10
CA PRO A 193 28.15 -18.63 5.10
C PRO A 193 29.22 -19.09 4.10
N ARG A 194 29.79 -18.16 3.33
CA ARG A 194 30.98 -18.50 2.51
C ARG A 194 32.11 -18.93 3.45
N ALA A 195 33.02 -19.82 3.01
CA ALA A 195 34.11 -20.37 3.82
C ALA A 195 34.85 -19.36 4.75
N PRO A 196 35.21 -18.13 4.33
CA PRO A 196 35.84 -17.15 5.24
C PRO A 196 34.90 -16.62 6.33
N GLU A 197 33.60 -16.54 6.06
CA GLU A 197 32.60 -16.03 6.99
C GLU A 197 32.25 -17.07 8.06
N ALA A 198 32.24 -18.35 7.69
CA ALA A 198 32.05 -19.45 8.63
C ALA A 198 33.14 -19.44 9.72
N LYS A 199 34.39 -19.11 9.36
CA LYS A 199 35.50 -18.96 10.32
C LYS A 199 35.30 -17.79 11.27
N ILE A 200 34.81 -16.64 10.78
CA ILE A 200 34.49 -15.48 11.62
C ILE A 200 33.36 -15.81 12.60
N ILE A 201 32.29 -16.46 12.11
CA ILE A 201 31.14 -16.86 12.93
C ILE A 201 31.57 -17.86 14.00
N SER A 202 32.32 -18.91 13.63
CA SER A 202 32.80 -19.92 14.58
C SER A 202 33.73 -19.32 15.65
N ASN A 203 34.66 -18.45 15.25
CA ASN A 203 35.57 -17.75 16.18
C ASN A 203 34.82 -16.80 17.12
N PHE A 204 33.79 -16.11 16.65
CA PHE A 204 32.99 -15.26 17.51
C PHE A 204 32.07 -16.08 18.42
N LYS A 205 31.50 -17.18 17.91
CA LYS A 205 30.64 -18.09 18.68
C LYS A 205 31.36 -18.67 19.89
N SER A 206 32.58 -19.19 19.73
CA SER A 206 33.33 -19.75 20.87
C SER A 206 33.59 -18.72 21.98
N LYS A 207 33.78 -17.44 21.62
CA LYS A 207 33.94 -16.35 22.59
C LYS A 207 32.64 -15.94 23.25
N VAL A 208 31.52 -16.05 22.53
CA VAL A 208 30.17 -15.87 23.09
C VAL A 208 29.82 -17.00 24.06
N GLU A 209 30.16 -18.24 23.74
CA GLU A 209 30.03 -19.37 24.66
C GLU A 209 30.89 -19.18 25.93
N ALA A 210 32.13 -18.68 25.79
CA ALA A 210 32.98 -18.32 26.93
C ALA A 210 32.37 -17.20 27.79
N TYR A 211 31.84 -16.13 27.17
CA TYR A 211 31.13 -15.06 27.87
C TYR A 211 29.95 -15.61 28.69
N VAL A 212 29.16 -16.49 28.08
CA VAL A 212 28.00 -17.11 28.72
C VAL A 212 28.42 -18.03 29.87
N PHE A 213 29.53 -18.74 29.72
CA PHE A 213 30.11 -19.58 30.77
C PHE A 213 30.61 -18.75 31.97
N GLU A 214 31.32 -17.65 31.73
CA GLU A 214 31.90 -16.80 32.79
C GLU A 214 30.86 -15.94 33.53
N LEU A 215 29.85 -15.41 32.82
CA LEU A 215 28.92 -14.42 33.36
C LEU A 215 27.50 -14.95 33.58
N GLY A 216 27.20 -16.16 33.10
CA GLY A 216 25.94 -16.85 33.28
C GLY A 216 24.93 -16.66 32.13
N ASN A 217 24.09 -17.68 31.94
CA ASN A 217 23.04 -17.70 30.93
C ASN A 217 22.07 -16.51 31.06
N GLY A 218 21.77 -15.86 29.93
CA GLY A 218 20.82 -14.75 29.87
C GLY A 218 21.40 -13.36 30.20
N LYS A 219 22.64 -13.25 30.70
CA LYS A 219 23.28 -11.96 31.03
C LYS A 219 23.73 -11.12 29.83
N TYR A 220 23.34 -11.51 28.63
CA TYR A 220 23.50 -10.73 27.42
C TYR A 220 22.16 -10.19 26.88
N LYS A 221 21.02 -10.55 27.50
CA LYS A 221 19.68 -10.09 27.12
C LYS A 221 19.08 -9.21 28.24
N ASN A 222 18.37 -8.16 27.85
CA ASN A 222 17.45 -7.40 28.70
C ASN A 222 16.14 -8.19 28.89
N GLU A 223 15.29 -7.76 29.83
CA GLU A 223 13.97 -8.36 30.09
C GLU A 223 13.04 -8.33 28.85
N ASP A 224 13.21 -7.34 27.97
CA ASP A 224 12.47 -7.19 26.72
C ASP A 224 13.01 -8.08 25.57
N GLY A 225 14.03 -8.91 25.85
CA GLY A 225 14.68 -9.80 24.89
C GLY A 225 15.71 -9.14 23.97
N SER A 226 15.97 -7.83 24.12
CA SER A 226 17.02 -7.10 23.39
C SER A 226 18.41 -7.38 23.98
N LEU A 227 19.48 -7.10 23.24
CA LEU A 227 20.85 -7.25 23.75
C LEU A 227 21.17 -6.16 24.78
N MET A 228 21.90 -6.53 25.83
CA MET A 228 22.45 -5.58 26.81
C MET A 228 23.63 -4.81 26.22
N TRP A 229 23.79 -3.52 26.53
CA TRP A 229 24.99 -2.79 26.09
C TRP A 229 26.27 -3.38 26.69
N LYS A 230 26.20 -3.86 27.94
CA LYS A 230 27.31 -4.49 28.65
C LYS A 230 27.94 -5.66 27.88
N PHE A 231 27.15 -6.37 27.07
CA PHE A 231 27.63 -7.41 26.18
C PHE A 231 28.62 -6.84 25.16
N PHE A 232 28.23 -5.81 24.40
CA PHE A 232 29.11 -5.18 23.41
C PHE A 232 30.32 -4.50 24.04
N GLU A 233 30.14 -3.92 25.23
CA GLU A 233 31.22 -3.28 25.98
C GLU A 233 32.28 -4.29 26.42
N TRP A 234 31.87 -5.44 26.96
CA TRP A 234 32.78 -6.52 27.34
C TRP A 234 33.57 -7.04 26.13
N PHE A 235 32.89 -7.31 25.01
CA PHE A 235 33.54 -7.76 23.78
C PHE A 235 34.47 -6.69 23.19
N TRP A 236 34.15 -5.40 23.35
CA TRP A 236 35.02 -4.32 22.91
C TRP A 236 36.31 -4.23 23.73
N GLN A 237 36.25 -4.54 25.02
CA GLN A 237 37.42 -4.52 25.92
C GLN A 237 38.29 -5.77 25.75
N GLN A 238 37.69 -6.97 25.70
CA GLN A 238 38.42 -8.24 25.76
C GLN A 238 38.68 -8.88 24.38
N HIS A 239 37.80 -8.66 23.41
CA HIS A 239 37.80 -9.38 22.13
C HIS A 239 37.51 -8.46 20.93
N ARG A 240 38.12 -7.26 20.96
CA ARG A 240 37.84 -6.16 20.04
C ARG A 240 37.87 -6.55 18.56
N THR A 241 38.90 -7.27 18.13
CA THR A 241 39.07 -7.68 16.72
C THR A 241 37.94 -8.59 16.27
N SER A 242 37.59 -9.60 17.08
CA SER A 242 36.52 -10.53 16.73
C SER A 242 35.14 -9.87 16.74
N LEU A 243 34.91 -8.91 17.63
CA LEU A 243 33.69 -8.10 17.59
C LEU A 243 33.62 -7.26 16.30
N LYS A 244 34.72 -6.63 15.89
CA LYS A 244 34.77 -5.84 14.65
C LYS A 244 34.51 -6.70 13.42
N ASP A 245 35.20 -7.84 13.31
CA ASP A 245 35.06 -8.78 12.20
C ASP A 245 33.62 -9.30 12.10
N TYR A 246 33.02 -9.64 13.23
CA TYR A 246 31.65 -10.12 13.28
C TYR A 246 30.64 -9.03 12.94
N ILE A 247 30.79 -7.81 13.48
CA ILE A 247 29.90 -6.68 13.16
C ILE A 247 30.05 -6.26 11.70
N GLN A 248 31.21 -6.45 11.08
CA GLN A 248 31.38 -6.18 9.65
C GLN A 248 30.45 -7.05 8.79
N LEU A 249 30.09 -8.26 9.25
CA LEU A 249 29.10 -9.11 8.55
C LEU A 249 27.71 -8.45 8.47
N THR A 250 27.40 -7.47 9.32
CA THR A 250 26.17 -6.67 9.22
C THR A 250 26.11 -5.80 7.97
N GLU A 251 27.22 -5.63 7.24
CA GLU A 251 27.22 -4.94 5.95
C GLU A 251 26.29 -5.61 4.93
N LYS A 252 26.07 -6.92 5.03
CA LYS A 252 25.12 -7.70 4.22
C LYS A 252 23.65 -7.26 4.39
N LEU A 253 23.36 -6.61 5.52
CA LEU A 253 22.06 -6.04 5.85
C LEU A 253 21.93 -4.58 5.38
N GLY A 254 23.01 -3.98 4.89
CA GLY A 254 23.00 -2.61 4.37
C GLY A 254 22.98 -1.52 5.44
N TYR A 255 23.14 -1.87 6.73
CA TYR A 255 23.08 -0.90 7.84
C TYR A 255 24.15 0.19 7.77
N HIS A 256 25.31 -0.11 7.19
CA HIS A 256 26.36 0.87 6.94
C HIS A 256 25.88 2.04 6.06
N LYS A 257 25.00 1.79 5.08
CA LYS A 257 24.43 2.84 4.21
C LYS A 257 23.52 3.77 5.01
N VAL A 258 22.66 3.19 5.83
CA VAL A 258 21.73 3.94 6.72
C VAL A 258 22.51 4.77 7.75
N TYR A 259 23.60 4.20 8.30
CA TYR A 259 24.49 4.94 9.20
C TYR A 259 25.15 6.13 8.50
N LYS A 260 25.67 5.93 7.29
CA LYS A 260 26.31 7.00 6.51
C LYS A 260 25.32 8.11 6.13
N GLU A 261 24.09 7.77 5.78
CA GLU A 261 23.03 8.74 5.47
C GLU A 261 22.61 9.55 6.71
N SER A 262 22.49 8.91 7.87
CA SER A 262 22.01 9.56 9.10
C SER A 262 23.08 10.39 9.81
N ILE A 263 24.33 9.92 9.86
CA ILE A 263 25.40 10.54 10.66
C ILE A 263 26.41 11.29 9.77
N ARG A 264 26.35 11.13 8.45
CA ARG A 264 27.32 11.67 7.47
C ARG A 264 28.77 11.28 7.74
N GLN A 265 29.00 10.22 8.52
CA GLN A 265 30.33 9.67 8.82
C GLN A 265 30.44 8.25 8.29
N ASN A 266 31.66 7.82 7.98
CA ASN A 266 31.93 6.45 7.57
C ASN A 266 31.88 5.51 8.78
N HIS A 267 31.35 4.29 8.61
CA HIS A 267 31.35 3.27 9.66
C HIS A 267 32.72 2.62 9.83
N LEU A 268 33.61 2.79 8.84
CA LEU A 268 35.00 2.32 8.83
C LEU A 268 36.02 3.43 9.11
N CYS A 269 37.08 3.08 9.84
CA CYS A 269 38.31 3.85 9.99
C CYS A 269 39.48 2.89 9.77
N ASN A 270 40.37 3.19 8.82
CA ASN A 270 41.47 2.31 8.40
C ASN A 270 41.03 0.88 8.01
N GLY A 271 39.83 0.74 7.42
CA GLY A 271 39.27 -0.56 7.03
C GLY A 271 38.58 -1.33 8.17
N GLU A 272 38.56 -0.80 9.40
CA GLU A 272 37.96 -1.45 10.55
C GLU A 272 36.68 -0.78 11.05
N ILE A 273 35.75 -1.57 11.60
CA ILE A 273 34.52 -1.07 12.20
C ILE A 273 34.81 -0.14 13.39
N THR A 274 34.19 1.03 13.37
CA THR A 274 34.29 2.03 14.44
C THR A 274 33.38 1.70 15.63
N PHE A 275 33.80 2.08 16.84
CA PHE A 275 32.96 1.94 18.04
C PHE A 275 31.66 2.73 17.94
N ARG A 276 31.70 3.89 17.27
CA ARG A 276 30.53 4.73 17.03
C ARG A 276 29.46 3.99 16.22
N TYR A 277 29.87 3.23 15.21
CA TYR A 277 28.96 2.40 14.42
C TYR A 277 28.32 1.29 15.26
N ILE A 278 29.10 0.59 16.11
CA ILE A 278 28.57 -0.44 17.02
C ILE A 278 27.55 0.18 17.98
N LYS A 279 27.86 1.33 18.57
CA LYS A 279 26.95 2.06 19.47
C LYS A 279 25.68 2.52 18.75
N TRP A 280 25.79 2.91 17.48
CA TRP A 280 24.63 3.27 16.67
C TRP A 280 23.75 2.06 16.33
N LEU A 281 24.35 0.93 15.96
CA LEU A 281 23.63 -0.33 15.74
C LEU A 281 22.87 -0.74 16.99
N TYR A 282 23.54 -0.69 18.15
CA TYR A 282 22.92 -0.97 19.44
C TYR A 282 21.72 -0.05 19.72
N ARG A 283 21.82 1.26 19.46
CA ARG A 283 20.75 2.21 19.79
C ARG A 283 19.55 2.13 18.83
N ASN A 284 19.80 1.91 17.54
CA ASN A 284 18.78 2.08 16.50
C ASN A 284 18.29 0.77 15.88
N ARG A 285 19.04 -0.33 16.08
CA ARG A 285 18.83 -1.63 15.41
C ARG A 285 19.08 -2.80 16.37
N ASN A 286 18.88 -2.64 17.68
CA ASN A 286 19.16 -3.67 18.68
C ASN A 286 18.44 -5.00 18.39
N LYS A 287 17.12 -4.93 18.16
CA LYS A 287 16.29 -6.11 17.87
C LYS A 287 16.73 -6.81 16.59
N ASP A 288 17.02 -6.03 15.54
CA ASP A 288 17.51 -6.59 14.28
C ASP A 288 18.91 -7.21 14.42
N LEU A 289 19.76 -6.65 15.28
CA LEU A 289 21.08 -7.19 15.61
C LEU A 289 20.96 -8.51 16.39
N MET A 290 19.99 -8.61 17.30
CA MET A 290 19.66 -9.86 17.97
C MET A 290 19.17 -10.91 16.95
N ASP A 291 18.24 -10.58 16.06
CA ASP A 291 17.80 -11.51 15.02
C ASP A 291 18.93 -11.92 14.07
N PHE A 292 19.83 -11.01 13.73
CA PHE A 292 21.03 -11.31 12.97
C PHE A 292 21.91 -12.35 13.68
N MET A 293 22.13 -12.17 14.98
CA MET A 293 22.96 -13.04 15.81
C MET A 293 22.34 -14.41 16.12
N ARG A 294 21.01 -14.57 15.98
CA ARG A 294 20.32 -15.88 16.13
C ARG A 294 20.10 -16.60 14.81
N ARG A 295 19.75 -15.87 13.75
CA ARG A 295 19.17 -16.47 12.53
C ARG A 295 20.06 -16.35 11.30
N VAL A 296 20.82 -15.26 11.17
CA VAL A 296 21.57 -14.96 9.93
C VAL A 296 23.03 -15.38 10.06
N CYS A 297 23.68 -15.02 11.16
CA CYS A 297 25.05 -15.40 11.49
C CYS A 297 25.05 -15.94 12.93
N PRO A 298 24.54 -17.16 13.14
CA PRO A 298 24.19 -17.65 14.47
C PRO A 298 25.39 -17.76 15.39
N VAL A 299 25.38 -17.00 16.47
CA VAL A 299 26.35 -17.07 17.59
C VAL A 299 25.64 -17.07 18.95
N LEU A 300 24.34 -16.79 18.96
CA LEU A 300 23.48 -16.86 20.13
C LEU A 300 22.43 -17.93 19.89
N ASP A 301 22.20 -18.74 20.91
CA ASP A 301 21.10 -19.71 20.96
C ASP A 301 19.74 -19.03 21.30
#